data_AF-A0A925N2P5-F1
#
_entry.id   AF-A0A925N2P5-F1
#
_cell.length_a   1.000
_cell.length_b   1.000
_cell.length_c   1.000
_cell.angle_alpha   90.00
_cell.angle_beta   90.00
_cell.angle_gamma   90.00
#
_symmetry.space_group_name_H-M   'P 1'
#
loop_
_entity.id
_entity.type
_entity.pdbx_description
1 polymer ?
#
loop_
_entity_poly.entity_id
_entity_poly.type
_entity_poly.pdbx_seq_one_letter_code
_entity_poly.pdbx_strand_id
1 'polypeptide(L)'
;MNALLSSPQPLPVALQQPAPDPSRRRLVGSHPLDRKGLDRFNQVLARLHRAPLDCDQLASAARQLAQVPATVREPDCIRQRLRRATVIGLMVADPAWRPANDAIDPARLVLDYVRSDRDLIPDNLPRLGRLDDAIVVDAAWPQLADEVDCYLDYCRVRRVEAELRGCEASQFTFGRDDWERARRAEAIWIAHCRAVSKRSYLPSPATYFRVC
;
A
#
# COMPACT_ATOMS: atom_id res chain seq x y z
N MET A 1 -6.89 -5.33 11.81
CA MET A 1 -6.60 -4.14 10.99
C MET A 1 -5.09 -3.94 11.02
N ASN A 2 -4.37 -4.25 9.94
CA ASN A 2 -2.90 -4.17 9.93
C ASN A 2 -2.48 -2.69 10.00
N ALA A 3 -1.65 -2.33 10.98
CA ALA A 3 -1.17 -0.95 11.18
C ALA A 3 -0.38 -0.38 9.97
N LEU A 4 0.06 -1.26 9.06
CA LEU A 4 0.72 -0.89 7.79
C LEU A 4 -0.27 -0.36 6.74
N LEU A 5 -1.56 -0.57 6.95
CA LEU A 5 -2.68 -0.18 6.07
C LEU A 5 -3.47 1.01 6.62
N SER A 6 -3.07 1.55 7.78
CA SER A 6 -3.64 2.80 8.29
C SER A 6 -3.52 3.88 7.23
N SER A 7 -4.52 4.78 7.16
CA SER A 7 -4.53 5.92 6.24
C SER A 7 -3.19 6.65 6.37
N PRO A 8 -2.39 6.69 5.29
CA PRO A 8 -1.08 7.27 5.39
C PRO A 8 -1.24 8.76 5.65
N GLN A 9 -0.29 9.37 6.35
CA GLN A 9 -0.24 10.82 6.38
C GLN A 9 -0.19 11.32 4.93
N PRO A 10 -1.01 12.33 4.59
CA PRO A 10 -1.11 12.80 3.23
C PRO A 10 0.25 13.30 2.76
N LEU A 11 0.57 13.02 1.49
CA LEU A 11 1.69 13.69 0.85
C LEU A 11 1.38 15.19 0.72
N PRO A 12 2.41 16.04 0.53
CA PRO A 12 2.22 17.47 0.31
C PRO A 12 1.16 17.79 -0.75
N VAL A 13 0.25 18.71 -0.43
CA VAL A 13 -0.86 19.11 -1.32
C VAL A 13 -0.35 19.68 -2.65
N ALA A 14 0.87 20.23 -2.67
CA ALA A 14 1.52 20.73 -3.87
C ALA A 14 1.70 19.68 -4.98
N LEU A 15 1.62 18.38 -4.67
CA LEU A 15 1.67 17.31 -5.67
C LEU A 15 0.31 17.09 -6.37
N GLN A 16 -0.78 17.60 -5.80
CA GLN A 16 -2.14 17.39 -6.33
C GLN A 16 -2.56 18.48 -7.31
N GLN A 17 -2.04 19.69 -7.14
CA GLN A 17 -2.38 20.84 -7.97
C GLN A 17 -1.12 21.51 -8.50
N PRO A 18 -1.05 21.87 -9.80
CA PRO A 18 0.01 22.73 -10.30
C PRO A 18 -0.04 24.08 -9.58
N ALA A 19 1.11 24.73 -9.41
CA ALA A 19 1.15 26.03 -8.77
C ALA A 19 0.30 27.04 -9.59
N PRO A 20 -0.46 27.94 -8.94
CA PRO A 20 -1.29 28.92 -9.62
C PRO A 20 -0.48 29.93 -10.45
N ASP A 21 0.82 30.04 -10.19
CA ASP A 21 1.78 30.86 -10.95
C ASP A 21 3.04 30.02 -11.22
N PRO A 22 3.43 29.76 -12.49
CA PRO A 22 4.60 28.97 -12.84
C PRO A 22 5.87 29.70 -12.39
N SER A 23 6.27 29.39 -11.17
CA SER A 23 7.41 29.99 -10.51
C SER A 23 8.58 29.07 -10.76
N ARG A 24 9.42 29.34 -11.78
CA ARG A 24 10.58 28.55 -12.29
C ARG A 24 11.50 27.92 -11.22
N ARG A 25 10.97 27.07 -10.34
CA ARG A 25 11.59 26.55 -9.13
C ARG A 25 12.03 25.16 -9.47
N ARG A 26 13.32 25.04 -9.73
CA ARG A 26 13.94 23.78 -10.13
C ARG A 26 14.69 23.12 -8.99
N LEU A 27 14.50 23.58 -7.75
CA LEU A 27 15.29 23.14 -6.60
C LEU A 27 14.44 22.34 -5.61
N VAL A 28 14.91 21.14 -5.29
CA VAL A 28 14.46 20.33 -4.14
C VAL A 28 15.53 20.44 -3.07
N GLY A 29 15.27 21.26 -2.05
CA GLY A 29 16.32 21.65 -1.10
C GLY A 29 17.46 22.39 -1.83
N SER A 30 18.67 21.85 -1.78
CA SER A 30 19.84 22.37 -2.51
C SER A 30 20.08 21.70 -3.88
N HIS A 31 19.25 20.73 -4.27
CA HIS A 31 19.48 19.94 -5.47
C HIS A 31 18.65 20.42 -6.68
N PRO A 32 19.29 20.69 -7.84
CA PRO A 32 18.59 21.03 -9.07
C PRO A 32 17.99 19.81 -9.75
N LEU A 33 16.68 19.86 -10.04
CA LEU A 33 15.98 18.86 -10.83
C LEU A 33 16.39 18.98 -12.30
N ASP A 34 16.95 17.89 -12.83
CA ASP A 34 17.29 17.78 -14.25
C ASP A 34 16.07 17.33 -15.07
N ARG A 35 15.99 17.79 -16.33
CA ARG A 35 14.85 17.52 -17.21
C ARG A 35 14.76 16.05 -17.64
N LYS A 36 15.89 15.40 -17.91
CA LYS A 36 15.94 13.99 -18.32
C LYS A 36 15.51 13.07 -17.17
N GLY A 37 15.95 13.36 -15.95
CA GLY A 37 15.52 12.69 -14.73
C GLY A 37 14.01 12.83 -14.53
N LEU A 38 13.48 14.04 -14.67
CA LEU A 38 12.04 14.30 -14.56
C LEU A 38 11.24 13.59 -15.65
N ASP A 39 11.71 13.59 -16.90
CA ASP A 39 11.07 12.88 -18.00
C ASP A 39 11.03 11.37 -17.73
N ARG A 40 12.13 10.78 -17.24
CA ARG A 40 12.17 9.36 -16.85
C ARG A 40 11.21 9.05 -15.72
N PHE A 41 11.19 9.89 -14.69
CA PHE A 41 10.27 9.76 -13.56
C PHE A 41 8.81 9.82 -14.02
N ASN A 42 8.46 10.78 -14.88
CA ASN A 42 7.11 10.91 -15.42
C ASN A 42 6.71 9.73 -16.32
N GLN A 43 7.64 9.07 -17.01
CA GLN A 43 7.36 7.82 -17.72
C GLN A 43 6.95 6.69 -16.77
N VAL A 44 7.57 6.61 -15.58
CA VAL A 44 7.18 5.66 -14.53
C VAL A 44 5.78 5.99 -14.01
N LEU A 45 5.51 7.25 -13.70
CA LEU A 45 4.19 7.70 -13.24
C LEU A 45 3.08 7.42 -14.28
N ALA A 46 3.36 7.61 -15.57
CA ALA A 46 2.40 7.33 -16.63
C ALA A 46 1.99 5.85 -16.67
N ARG A 47 2.93 4.93 -16.45
CA ARG A 47 2.66 3.48 -16.35
C ARG A 47 1.84 3.12 -15.11
N LEU A 48 1.87 3.97 -14.09
CA LEU A 48 1.05 3.85 -12.87
C LEU A 48 -0.26 4.65 -12.96
N HIS A 49 -0.62 5.15 -14.16
CA HIS A 49 -1.82 5.97 -14.41
C HIS A 49 -1.87 7.26 -13.59
N ARG A 50 -0.72 7.80 -13.19
CA ARG A 50 -0.60 9.08 -12.49
C ARG A 50 -0.23 10.18 -13.50
N ALA A 51 -0.90 11.32 -13.37
CA ALA A 51 -0.57 12.52 -14.16
C ALA A 51 0.89 12.94 -13.93
N PRO A 52 1.59 13.45 -14.97
CA PRO A 52 2.97 13.89 -14.83
C PRO A 52 3.07 15.05 -13.85
N LEU A 53 4.22 15.14 -13.17
CA LEU A 53 4.56 16.23 -12.28
C LEU A 53 5.57 17.17 -12.92
N ASP A 54 5.49 18.45 -12.58
CA ASP A 54 6.47 19.44 -12.96
C ASP A 54 7.48 19.75 -11.83
N CYS A 55 8.54 20.49 -12.16
CA CYS A 55 9.56 20.91 -11.19
C CYS A 55 8.96 21.74 -10.05
N ASP A 56 7.97 22.59 -10.32
CA ASP A 56 7.43 23.54 -9.36
C ASP A 56 6.60 22.82 -8.29
N GLN A 57 5.85 21.79 -8.69
CA GLN A 57 5.12 20.89 -7.81
C GLN A 57 6.08 20.15 -6.87
N LEU A 58 7.14 19.54 -7.41
CA LEU A 58 8.15 18.84 -6.61
C LEU A 58 8.90 19.79 -5.67
N ALA A 59 9.33 20.96 -6.16
CA ALA A 59 10.01 21.97 -5.34
C ALA A 59 9.11 22.54 -4.24
N SER A 60 7.80 22.65 -4.49
CA SER A 60 6.84 23.14 -3.51
C SER A 60 6.51 22.07 -2.47
N ALA A 61 6.36 20.81 -2.90
CA ALA A 61 6.22 19.67 -2.00
C ALA A 61 7.44 19.53 -1.07
N ALA A 62 8.64 19.63 -1.64
CA ALA A 62 9.89 19.60 -0.89
C ALA A 62 9.97 20.71 0.17
N ARG A 63 9.52 21.94 -0.15
CA ARG A 63 9.48 23.04 0.82
C ARG A 63 8.49 22.81 1.95
N GLN A 64 7.34 22.20 1.69
CA GLN A 64 6.40 21.81 2.75
C GLN A 64 7.04 20.77 3.68
N LEU A 65 7.71 19.77 3.13
CA LEU A 65 8.41 18.75 3.94
C LEU A 65 9.63 19.30 4.68
N ALA A 66 10.28 20.34 4.15
CA ALA A 66 11.39 21.00 4.81
C ALA A 66 10.99 21.75 6.10
N GLN A 67 9.70 22.04 6.30
CA GLN A 67 9.17 22.65 7.53
C GLN A 67 9.13 21.67 8.71
N VAL A 68 9.24 20.36 8.45
CA VAL A 68 9.35 19.34 9.50
C VAL A 68 10.65 19.55 10.28
N PRO A 69 10.65 19.42 11.63
CA PRO A 69 11.83 19.65 12.45
C PRO A 69 13.07 18.89 11.97
N ALA A 70 14.24 19.54 12.03
CA ALA A 70 15.49 18.96 11.54
C ALA A 70 15.94 17.69 12.31
N THR A 71 15.41 17.46 13.51
CA THR A 71 15.59 16.24 14.29
C THR A 71 14.94 15.01 13.64
N VAL A 72 13.97 15.22 12.74
CA VAL A 72 13.32 14.16 11.98
C VAL A 72 14.16 13.88 10.74
N ARG A 73 14.71 12.67 10.66
CA ARG A 73 15.51 12.23 9.50
C ARG A 73 14.67 12.09 8.23
N GLU A 74 13.47 11.53 8.38
CA GLU A 74 12.54 11.24 7.29
C GLU A 74 11.10 11.53 7.74
N PRO A 75 10.35 12.39 7.02
CA PRO A 75 8.94 12.66 7.29
C PRO A 75 8.09 11.38 7.30
N ASP A 76 7.08 11.35 8.17
CA ASP A 76 6.22 10.18 8.38
C ASP A 76 5.49 9.72 7.13
N CYS A 77 5.04 10.65 6.28
CA CYS A 77 4.39 10.34 5.02
C CYS A 77 5.31 9.56 4.06
N ILE A 78 6.61 9.90 4.01
CA ILE A 78 7.62 9.18 3.22
C ILE A 78 7.87 7.81 3.85
N ARG A 79 8.17 7.79 5.15
CA ARG A 79 8.46 6.55 5.90
C ARG A 79 7.39 5.48 5.78
N GLN A 80 6.11 5.88 5.82
CA GLN A 80 4.99 4.96 5.64
C GLN A 80 4.93 4.33 4.25
N ARG A 81 5.27 5.09 3.20
CA ARG A 81 5.32 4.60 1.81
C ARG A 81 6.52 3.69 1.59
N LEU A 82 7.67 3.99 2.19
CA LEU A 82 8.81 3.07 2.16
C LEU A 82 8.51 1.73 2.85
N ARG A 83 7.77 1.75 3.97
CA ARG A 83 7.29 0.50 4.60
C ARG A 83 6.38 -0.30 3.67
N ARG A 84 5.51 0.36 2.90
CA ARG A 84 4.69 -0.29 1.88
C ARG A 84 5.54 -0.92 0.79
N ALA A 85 6.57 -0.21 0.29
CA ALA A 85 7.52 -0.78 -0.66
C ALA A 85 8.23 -2.03 -0.11
N THR A 86 8.59 -2.04 1.18
CA THR A 86 9.14 -3.23 1.83
C THR A 86 8.15 -4.41 1.79
N VAL A 87 6.88 -4.18 2.11
CA VAL A 87 5.85 -5.22 2.05
C VAL A 87 5.63 -5.73 0.62
N ILE A 88 5.58 -4.83 -0.35
CA ILE A 88 5.51 -5.19 -1.78
C ILE A 88 6.70 -6.08 -2.16
N GLY A 89 7.90 -5.74 -1.67
CA GLY A 89 9.11 -6.55 -1.87
C GLY A 89 9.01 -7.95 -1.30
N LEU A 90 8.46 -8.10 -0.08
CA LEU A 90 8.23 -9.39 0.55
C LEU A 90 7.19 -10.21 -0.24
N MET A 91 6.09 -9.57 -0.64
CA MET A 91 5.02 -10.19 -1.42
C MET A 91 5.51 -10.74 -2.77
N VAL A 92 6.33 -9.97 -3.48
CA VAL A 92 6.90 -10.40 -4.78
C VAL A 92 7.96 -11.49 -4.61
N ALA A 93 8.67 -11.51 -3.49
CA ALA A 93 9.74 -12.47 -3.23
C ALA A 93 9.24 -13.81 -2.64
N ASP A 94 8.03 -13.86 -2.09
CA ASP A 94 7.49 -15.07 -1.47
C ASP A 94 7.06 -16.09 -2.55
N PRO A 95 7.72 -17.25 -2.67
CA PRO A 95 7.41 -18.22 -3.71
C PRO A 95 6.07 -18.94 -3.51
N ALA A 96 5.54 -18.96 -2.28
CA ALA A 96 4.24 -19.54 -1.97
C ALA A 96 3.08 -18.58 -2.25
N TRP A 97 3.41 -17.28 -2.41
CA TRP A 97 2.49 -16.25 -2.86
C TRP A 97 2.69 -15.98 -4.35
N ARG A 98 1.64 -16.14 -5.15
CA ARG A 98 1.66 -15.81 -6.58
C ARG A 98 0.79 -14.58 -6.76
N PRO A 99 1.34 -13.35 -6.78
CA PRO A 99 0.51 -12.15 -6.90
C PRO A 99 -0.40 -12.21 -8.11
N ALA A 100 -1.57 -11.57 -8.02
CA ALA A 100 -2.45 -11.43 -9.18
C ALA A 100 -1.75 -10.69 -10.34
N ASN A 101 -2.11 -11.03 -11.57
CA ASN A 101 -1.44 -10.52 -12.77
C ASN A 101 -1.55 -8.99 -12.93
N ASP A 102 -2.61 -8.40 -12.43
CA ASP A 102 -2.81 -6.94 -12.40
C ASP A 102 -1.94 -6.24 -11.35
N ALA A 103 -1.55 -6.94 -10.27
CA ALA A 103 -0.70 -6.40 -9.23
C ALA A 103 0.80 -6.62 -9.46
N ILE A 104 1.22 -7.65 -10.22
CA ILE A 104 2.65 -7.99 -10.37
C ILE A 104 3.45 -6.92 -11.13
N ASP A 105 2.88 -6.35 -12.19
CA ASP A 105 3.54 -5.34 -13.02
C ASP A 105 3.74 -4.01 -12.27
N PRO A 106 2.71 -3.41 -11.62
CA PRO A 106 2.91 -2.22 -10.80
C PRO A 106 3.84 -2.50 -9.61
N ALA A 107 3.77 -3.68 -9.00
CA ALA A 107 4.67 -4.04 -7.89
C ALA A 107 6.15 -4.07 -8.34
N ARG A 108 6.45 -4.71 -9.48
CA ARG A 108 7.79 -4.73 -10.06
C ARG A 108 8.26 -3.32 -10.42
N LEU A 109 7.41 -2.52 -11.06
CA LEU A 109 7.76 -1.15 -11.44
C LEU A 109 8.14 -0.30 -10.22
N VAL A 110 7.40 -0.42 -9.11
CA VAL A 110 7.75 0.25 -7.84
C VAL A 110 9.10 -0.24 -7.32
N LEU A 111 9.31 -1.56 -7.26
CA LEU A 111 10.55 -2.12 -6.72
C LEU A 111 11.77 -1.80 -7.59
N ASP A 112 11.62 -1.78 -8.90
CA ASP A 112 12.66 -1.42 -9.85
C ASP A 112 13.06 0.04 -9.70
N TYR A 113 12.10 0.94 -9.47
CA TYR A 113 12.38 2.35 -9.21
C TYR A 113 13.07 2.54 -7.85
N VAL A 114 12.47 2.02 -6.77
CA VAL A 114 12.95 2.19 -5.38
C VAL A 114 14.33 1.57 -5.13
N ARG A 115 14.78 0.64 -5.98
CA ARG A 115 16.10 -0.01 -5.88
C ARG A 115 17.10 0.53 -6.90
N SER A 116 16.71 1.46 -7.76
CA SER A 116 17.54 1.96 -8.85
C SER A 116 18.46 3.07 -8.33
N ASP A 117 19.76 3.04 -8.66
CA ASP A 117 20.69 4.12 -8.29
C ASP A 117 20.48 5.46 -9.06
N ARG A 118 19.46 5.53 -9.92
CA ARG A 118 19.22 6.67 -10.82
C ARG A 118 18.12 7.61 -10.31
N ASP A 119 17.98 7.84 -9.02
CA ASP A 119 16.86 8.60 -8.47
C ASP A 119 16.74 10.04 -9.01
N LEU A 120 15.51 10.56 -9.03
CA LEU A 120 15.27 11.96 -9.39
C LEU A 120 15.77 12.89 -8.28
N ILE A 121 15.68 12.43 -7.03
CA ILE A 121 16.12 13.15 -5.85
C ILE A 121 17.18 12.29 -5.16
N PRO A 122 18.39 12.82 -4.91
CA PRO A 122 19.43 12.05 -4.22
C PRO A 122 19.00 11.61 -2.80
N ASP A 123 19.12 10.31 -2.52
CA ASP A 123 18.82 9.68 -1.23
C ASP A 123 19.50 10.33 -0.01
N ASN A 124 20.66 10.95 -0.21
CA ASN A 124 21.42 11.61 0.84
C ASN A 124 20.85 12.99 1.24
N LEU A 125 19.85 13.51 0.54
CA LEU A 125 19.20 14.77 0.90
C LEU A 125 18.37 14.61 2.18
N PRO A 126 18.70 15.34 3.26
CA PRO A 126 17.98 15.22 4.52
C PRO A 126 16.48 15.47 4.34
N ARG A 127 15.63 14.59 4.87
CA ARG A 127 14.16 14.60 4.79
C ARG A 127 13.55 14.44 3.39
N LEU A 128 14.30 14.68 2.33
CA LEU A 128 13.77 14.80 0.97
C LEU A 128 14.21 13.68 0.05
N GLY A 129 15.30 12.98 0.36
CA GLY A 129 15.96 12.03 -0.53
C GLY A 129 15.02 10.96 -1.09
N ARG A 130 14.03 10.54 -0.31
CA ARG A 130 13.08 9.48 -0.66
C ARG A 130 11.69 9.99 -1.08
N LEU A 131 11.59 11.27 -1.45
CA LEU A 131 10.31 11.88 -1.81
C LEU A 131 9.75 11.32 -3.11
N ASP A 132 10.58 11.17 -4.14
CA ASP A 132 10.18 10.61 -5.44
C ASP A 132 9.78 9.13 -5.32
N ASP A 133 10.52 8.35 -4.53
CA ASP A 133 10.12 6.99 -4.15
C ASP A 133 8.74 6.93 -3.50
N ALA A 134 8.50 7.79 -2.52
CA ALA A 134 7.21 7.86 -1.86
C ALA A 134 6.10 8.19 -2.86
N ILE A 135 6.33 9.06 -3.83
CA ILE A 135 5.35 9.38 -4.89
C ILE A 135 5.08 8.17 -5.77
N VAL A 136 6.10 7.41 -6.16
CA VAL A 136 5.95 6.19 -6.99
C VAL A 136 5.13 5.14 -6.26
N VAL A 137 5.44 4.89 -4.99
CA VAL A 137 4.66 3.96 -4.16
C VAL A 137 3.21 4.43 -3.99
N ASP A 138 2.98 5.72 -3.77
CA ASP A 138 1.64 6.28 -3.60
C ASP A 138 0.82 6.16 -4.90
N ALA A 139 1.44 6.42 -6.05
CA ALA A 139 0.82 6.28 -7.36
C ALA A 139 0.41 4.83 -7.68
N ALA A 140 1.23 3.86 -7.29
CA ALA A 140 0.92 2.44 -7.49
C ALA A 140 -0.10 1.88 -6.48
N TRP A 141 -0.29 2.55 -5.34
CA TRP A 141 -1.07 2.01 -4.23
C TRP A 141 -2.51 1.59 -4.58
N PRO A 142 -3.29 2.36 -5.37
CA PRO A 142 -4.64 1.95 -5.77
C PRO A 142 -4.70 0.60 -6.52
N GLN A 143 -3.61 0.21 -7.20
CA GLN A 143 -3.52 -1.05 -7.93
C GLN A 143 -2.98 -2.20 -7.05
N LEU A 144 -2.36 -1.88 -5.92
CA LEU A 144 -1.65 -2.83 -5.07
C LEU A 144 -2.31 -3.08 -3.72
N ALA A 145 -3.15 -2.16 -3.24
CA ALA A 145 -3.68 -2.18 -1.88
C ALA A 145 -4.40 -3.51 -1.57
N ASP A 146 -5.35 -3.91 -2.41
CA ASP A 146 -6.15 -5.12 -2.18
C ASP A 146 -5.29 -6.39 -2.17
N GLU A 147 -4.32 -6.48 -3.08
CA GLU A 147 -3.42 -7.63 -3.17
C GLU A 147 -2.44 -7.68 -1.98
N VAL A 148 -1.92 -6.53 -1.55
CA VAL A 148 -1.09 -6.42 -0.34
C VAL A 148 -1.88 -6.80 0.92
N ASP A 149 -3.16 -6.42 1.00
CA ASP A 149 -4.04 -6.78 2.10
C ASP A 149 -4.24 -8.30 2.18
N CYS A 150 -4.48 -8.92 1.02
CA CYS A 150 -4.57 -10.38 0.89
C CYS A 150 -3.27 -11.06 1.33
N TYR A 151 -2.11 -10.55 0.89
CA TYR A 151 -0.81 -11.10 1.28
C TYR A 151 -0.54 -10.99 2.78
N LEU A 152 -0.89 -9.86 3.40
CA LEU A 152 -0.70 -9.69 4.85
C LEU A 152 -1.64 -10.59 5.67
N ASP A 153 -2.88 -10.81 5.21
CA ASP A 153 -3.77 -11.78 5.84
C ASP A 153 -3.26 -13.22 5.66
N TYR A 154 -2.75 -13.57 4.48
CA TYR A 154 -2.08 -14.83 4.22
C TYR A 154 -0.92 -15.07 5.20
N CYS A 155 -0.02 -14.10 5.36
CA CYS A 155 1.10 -14.18 6.30
C CYS A 155 0.61 -14.41 7.74
N ARG A 156 -0.47 -13.71 8.14
CA ARG A 156 -1.08 -13.85 9.46
C ARG A 156 -1.64 -15.25 9.67
N VAL A 157 -2.43 -15.77 8.74
CA VAL A 157 -3.04 -17.10 8.83
C VAL A 157 -1.96 -18.17 8.85
N ARG A 158 -0.97 -18.10 7.95
CA ARG A 158 0.15 -19.04 7.91
C ARG A 158 0.89 -19.12 9.24
N ARG A 159 1.15 -17.97 9.88
CA ARG A 159 1.80 -17.92 11.20
C ARG A 159 0.94 -18.57 12.28
N VAL A 160 -0.33 -18.23 12.37
CA VAL A 160 -1.25 -18.79 13.39
C VAL A 160 -1.40 -20.30 13.22
N GLU A 161 -1.58 -20.78 11.99
CA GLU A 161 -1.72 -22.21 11.70
C GLU A 161 -0.44 -22.99 12.00
N ALA A 162 0.73 -22.40 11.79
CA ALA A 162 2.01 -23.00 12.14
C ALA A 162 2.21 -23.08 13.67
N GLU A 163 1.90 -21.99 14.38
CA GLU A 163 1.93 -21.93 15.86
C GLU A 163 1.02 -23.01 16.48
N LEU A 164 -0.21 -23.18 15.96
CA LEU A 164 -1.14 -24.22 16.42
C LEU A 164 -0.63 -25.65 16.18
N ARG A 165 0.25 -25.85 15.18
CA ARG A 165 0.88 -27.14 14.87
C ARG A 165 2.23 -27.33 15.55
N GLY A 166 2.70 -26.34 16.32
CA GLY A 166 3.99 -26.37 16.98
C GLY A 166 5.17 -26.40 16.01
N CYS A 167 5.01 -25.86 14.79
CA CYS A 167 6.07 -25.76 13.80
C CYS A 167 6.33 -24.31 13.38
N GLU A 168 7.48 -24.07 12.77
CA GLU A 168 7.80 -22.75 12.21
C GLU A 168 6.96 -22.47 10.96
N ALA A 169 6.58 -21.21 10.75
CA ALA A 169 5.78 -20.80 9.59
C ALA A 169 6.45 -21.15 8.24
N SER A 170 7.79 -21.17 8.21
CA SER A 170 8.57 -21.58 7.04
C SER A 170 8.44 -23.07 6.70
N GLN A 171 8.19 -23.92 7.70
CA GLN A 171 8.03 -25.37 7.55
C GLN A 171 6.58 -25.76 7.26
N PHE A 172 5.62 -24.89 7.56
CA PHE A 172 4.23 -25.11 7.24
C PHE A 172 3.94 -24.86 5.75
N THR A 173 3.54 -25.91 5.04
CA THR A 173 3.14 -25.83 3.63
C THR A 173 1.74 -25.23 3.54
N PHE A 174 1.68 -23.94 3.23
CA PHE A 174 0.45 -23.19 3.08
C PHE A 174 0.66 -22.10 2.03
N GLY A 175 -0.01 -22.22 0.88
CA GLY A 175 0.12 -21.30 -0.25
C GLY A 175 -1.11 -20.43 -0.47
N ARG A 176 -1.08 -19.63 -1.55
CA ARG A 176 -2.23 -18.81 -1.97
C ARG A 176 -3.52 -19.62 -2.11
N ASP A 177 -3.47 -20.78 -2.76
CA ASP A 177 -4.67 -21.61 -2.99
C ASP A 177 -5.30 -22.12 -1.69
N ASP A 178 -4.48 -22.47 -0.69
CA ASP A 178 -4.96 -22.86 0.64
C ASP A 178 -5.66 -21.70 1.35
N TRP A 179 -5.05 -20.51 1.28
CA TRP A 179 -5.61 -19.30 1.84
C TRP A 179 -6.93 -18.92 1.16
N GLU A 180 -7.01 -18.97 -0.17
CA GLU A 180 -8.25 -18.70 -0.90
C GLU A 180 -9.36 -19.70 -0.52
N ARG A 181 -9.03 -20.98 -0.35
CA ARG A 181 -9.99 -21.99 0.16
C ARG A 181 -10.47 -21.64 1.56
N ALA A 182 -9.55 -21.27 2.47
CA ALA A 182 -9.90 -20.86 3.83
C ALA A 182 -10.80 -19.62 3.84
N ARG A 183 -10.48 -18.60 3.03
CA ARG A 183 -11.31 -17.38 2.88
C ARG A 183 -12.70 -17.67 2.33
N ARG A 184 -12.83 -18.56 1.34
CA ARG A 184 -14.12 -18.98 0.79
C ARG A 184 -14.95 -19.73 1.84
N ALA A 185 -14.34 -20.66 2.57
CA ALA A 185 -15.01 -21.40 3.64
C ALA A 185 -15.51 -20.45 4.75
N GLU A 186 -14.68 -19.49 5.17
CA GLU A 186 -15.07 -18.48 6.15
C GLU A 186 -16.23 -17.60 5.65
N ALA A 187 -16.19 -17.16 4.39
CA ALA A 187 -17.27 -16.36 3.81
C ALA A 187 -18.60 -17.12 3.75
N ILE A 188 -18.57 -18.40 3.36
CA ILE A 188 -19.74 -19.29 3.36
C ILE A 188 -20.29 -19.45 4.78
N TRP A 189 -19.42 -19.68 5.76
CA TRP A 189 -19.80 -19.80 7.17
C TRP A 189 -20.47 -18.53 7.69
N ILE A 190 -19.86 -17.35 7.47
CA ILE A 190 -20.42 -16.06 7.88
C ILE A 190 -21.80 -15.83 7.23
N ALA A 191 -21.94 -16.15 5.94
CA ALA A 191 -23.22 -16.04 5.24
C ALA A 191 -24.28 -16.98 5.85
N HIS A 192 -23.90 -18.22 6.18
CA HIS A 192 -24.77 -19.18 6.85
C HIS A 192 -25.21 -18.68 8.24
N CYS A 193 -24.27 -18.24 9.09
CA CYS A 193 -24.58 -17.67 10.40
C CYS A 193 -25.53 -16.48 10.31
N ARG A 194 -25.31 -15.57 9.34
CA ARG A 194 -26.21 -14.43 9.07
C ARG A 194 -27.60 -14.85 8.61
N ALA A 195 -27.71 -15.94 7.86
CA ALA A 195 -29.00 -16.47 7.41
C ALA A 195 -29.76 -17.13 8.57
N VAL A 196 -29.06 -17.91 9.39
CA VAL A 196 -29.63 -18.56 10.58
C VAL A 196 -30.04 -17.53 11.63
N SER A 197 -29.22 -16.51 11.90
CA SER A 197 -29.57 -15.45 12.86
C SER A 197 -30.82 -14.64 12.46
N LYS A 198 -31.15 -14.59 11.17
CA LYS A 198 -32.38 -13.96 10.65
C LYS A 198 -33.60 -14.87 10.72
N ARG A 199 -33.42 -16.19 10.83
CA ARG A 199 -34.50 -17.13 11.13
C ARG A 199 -34.69 -17.13 12.64
N SER A 200 -35.70 -16.38 13.11
CA SER A 200 -36.11 -16.41 14.50
C SER A 200 -36.32 -17.86 14.96
N TYR A 201 -35.59 -18.28 16.00
CA TYR A 201 -35.84 -19.53 16.73
C TYR A 201 -37.09 -19.43 17.62
N LEU A 202 -37.78 -18.28 17.65
CA LEU A 202 -39.04 -18.17 18.36
C LEU A 202 -40.11 -18.92 17.57
N PRO A 203 -40.72 -19.98 18.12
CA PRO A 203 -41.90 -20.56 17.51
C PRO A 203 -42.94 -19.44 17.38
N SER A 204 -43.62 -19.39 16.23
CA SER A 204 -44.79 -18.53 16.05
C SER A 204 -45.68 -18.68 17.30
N PRO A 205 -46.10 -17.59 17.96
CA PRO A 205 -46.86 -17.70 19.21
C PRO A 205 -48.05 -18.61 18.94
N ALA A 206 -48.07 -19.75 19.64
CA ALA A 206 -49.15 -20.71 19.51
C ALA A 206 -50.44 -19.98 19.86
N THR A 207 -51.39 -19.97 18.94
CA THR A 207 -52.73 -19.42 19.17
C THR A 207 -53.37 -20.27 20.27
N TYR A 208 -53.32 -19.81 21.52
CA TYR A 208 -53.92 -20.53 22.64
C TYR A 208 -55.42 -20.68 22.38
N PHE A 209 -55.87 -21.91 22.21
CA PHE A 209 -57.28 -22.27 22.08
C PHE A 209 -57.97 -21.92 23.40
N ARG A 210 -58.92 -20.97 23.40
CA ARG A 210 -59.74 -20.70 24.58
C ARG A 210 -60.92 -21.68 24.60
N VAL A 211 -60.98 -22.49 25.64
CA VAL A 211 -62.14 -23.32 25.96
C VAL A 211 -63.09 -22.47 26.81
N CYS A 212 -64.38 -22.47 26.43
CA CYS A 212 -65.46 -21.73 27.09
C CYS A 212 -65.78 -22.26 28.48
#